data_AF-A0AAE3LNI7-F1
#
_entry.id   AF-A0AAE3LNI7-F1
#
_cell.length_a   1.000
_cell.length_b   1.000
_cell.length_c   1.000
_cell.angle_alpha   90.00
_cell.angle_beta   90.00
_cell.angle_gamma   90.00
#
_symmetry.space_group_name_H-M   'P 1'
#
loop_
_entity.id
_entity.type
_entity.pdbx_description
1 polymer ?
#
loop_
_entity_poly.entity_id
_entity_poly.type
_entity_poly.pdbx_seq_one_letter_code
_entity_poly.pdbx_strand_id
1 'polypeptide(L)'
;MSKFKIVNRIIDGKNVEVEIGNNTLQYVLTNRLTGMRSFGQKKHRFKVLKKRKKAKAVKSLKNKGFKDEEIKEILKGINTFKWKIFSEGTFNRYLGVLKQFCKYLKEKFQTSHLTMFEAEKYIQEHIDVREARGLSANTLNTDLSALCKIFGQKISDYRHPPRHGVHLKNDPTKYNTETGETTRDVALTTGLRRRELGHLKVDDIKFIDFETVHIFSVGKGGKHNRTVLKGIVAVAKLKEYIGRAEKTGNDFLLTKAEAHVPDGLHYCRAMCAQNTYYAVLREMENDPAKRAEYIQKIKDEFKRCGRKLKENLDKPYRLRGYNREAALSIGKPIVYDRVAAMYVSLFILHHFRTDTTILHYLVK
;
A
#
# COMPACT_ATOMS: atom_id res chain seq x y z
N MET A 1 20.26 37.40 -17.23
CA MET A 1 21.09 36.48 -18.05
C MET A 1 20.83 35.06 -17.59
N SER A 2 20.33 34.19 -18.47
CA SER A 2 20.11 32.77 -18.14
C SER A 2 21.44 32.13 -17.74
N LYS A 3 21.51 31.49 -16.57
CA LYS A 3 22.71 30.79 -16.06
C LYS A 3 22.98 29.45 -16.77
N PHE A 4 22.29 29.18 -17.88
CA PHE A 4 22.26 27.89 -18.56
C PHE A 4 22.80 28.02 -19.99
N LYS A 5 23.53 26.99 -20.43
CA LYS A 5 24.13 26.92 -21.77
C LYS A 5 23.23 26.09 -22.67
N ILE A 6 23.03 26.51 -23.92
CA ILE A 6 22.35 25.71 -24.94
C ILE A 6 23.41 24.97 -25.74
N VAL A 7 23.19 23.67 -25.99
CA VAL A 7 24.05 22.84 -26.83
C VAL A 7 23.23 22.09 -27.86
N ASN A 8 23.79 21.90 -29.06
CA ASN A 8 23.19 21.07 -30.09
C ASN A 8 23.50 19.59 -29.83
N ARG A 9 22.48 18.73 -29.92
CA ARG A 9 22.60 17.28 -29.82
C ARG A 9 21.86 16.60 -30.96
N ILE A 10 22.42 15.51 -31.45
CA ILE A 10 21.76 14.67 -32.45
C ILE A 10 20.93 13.63 -31.71
N ILE A 11 19.62 13.64 -31.92
CA ILE A 11 18.65 12.76 -31.29
C ILE A 11 17.76 12.20 -32.39
N ASP A 12 17.71 10.87 -32.52
CA ASP A 12 16.92 10.20 -33.55
C ASP A 12 17.19 10.77 -34.96
N GLY A 13 18.46 11.10 -35.24
CA GLY A 13 18.91 11.68 -36.51
C GLY A 13 18.63 13.17 -36.69
N LYS A 14 18.07 13.87 -35.69
CA LYS A 14 17.73 15.30 -35.77
C LYS A 14 18.57 16.14 -34.82
N ASN A 15 18.95 17.35 -35.26
CA ASN A 15 19.56 18.34 -34.38
C ASN A 15 18.50 18.91 -33.44
N VAL A 16 18.77 18.83 -32.14
CA VAL A 16 17.93 19.34 -31.07
C VAL A 16 18.77 20.24 -30.17
N GLU A 17 18.30 21.47 -29.97
CA GLU A 17 18.86 22.38 -28.98
C GLU A 17 18.41 21.97 -27.59
N VAL A 18 19.37 21.77 -26.69
CA VAL A 18 19.09 21.36 -25.31
C VAL A 18 19.78 22.27 -24.30
N GLU A 19 19.01 22.65 -23.28
CA GLU A 19 19.50 23.45 -22.18
C GLU A 19 20.26 22.56 -21.17
N ILE A 20 21.52 22.91 -20.90
CA ILE A 20 22.37 22.27 -19.92
C ILE A 20 22.72 23.21 -18.76
N GLY A 21 22.84 22.63 -17.58
CA GLY A 21 23.23 23.30 -16.34
C GLY A 21 24.60 22.89 -15.82
N ASN A 22 25.05 23.64 -14.81
CA ASN A 22 26.40 23.50 -14.26
C ASN A 22 26.60 22.18 -13.49
N ASN A 23 25.53 21.64 -12.91
CA ASN A 23 25.57 20.39 -12.16
C ASN A 23 24.93 19.26 -12.98
N THR A 24 25.30 18.02 -12.66
CA THR A 24 24.58 16.87 -13.21
C THR A 24 23.11 16.89 -12.77
N LEU A 25 22.21 16.48 -13.66
CA LEU A 25 20.78 16.35 -13.38
C LEU A 25 20.55 15.45 -12.16
N GLN A 26 21.29 14.34 -12.06
CA GLN A 26 21.18 13.42 -10.93
C GLN A 26 21.48 14.10 -9.60
N TYR A 27 22.53 14.94 -9.53
CA TYR A 27 22.86 15.71 -8.33
C TYR A 27 21.72 16.66 -7.96
N VAL A 28 21.25 17.45 -8.93
CA VAL A 28 20.16 18.42 -8.73
C VAL A 28 18.88 17.75 -8.21
N LEU A 29 18.45 16.67 -8.88
CA LEU A 29 17.24 15.94 -8.49
C LEU A 29 17.41 15.23 -7.14
N THR A 30 18.60 14.69 -6.83
CA THR A 30 18.86 14.01 -5.56
C THR A 30 18.82 15.00 -4.40
N ASN A 31 19.38 16.19 -4.55
CA ASN A 31 19.29 17.26 -3.54
C ASN A 31 17.82 17.66 -3.31
N ARG A 32 17.07 17.86 -4.39
CA ARG A 32 15.65 18.18 -4.31
C ARG A 32 14.84 17.10 -3.60
N LEU A 33 15.05 15.81 -3.94
CA LEU A 33 14.38 14.68 -3.30
C LEU A 33 14.78 14.56 -1.81
N THR A 34 16.05 14.81 -1.49
CA THR A 34 16.58 14.80 -0.12
C THR A 34 15.94 15.90 0.73
N GLY A 35 15.74 17.09 0.17
CA GLY A 35 14.99 18.17 0.83
C GLY A 35 13.52 17.83 1.14
N MET A 36 12.96 16.78 0.52
CA MET A 36 11.59 16.31 0.81
C MET A 36 11.51 15.32 1.99
N ARG A 37 12.64 14.90 2.57
CA ARG A 37 12.64 13.95 3.69
C ARG A 37 11.92 14.53 4.90
N SER A 38 11.15 13.70 5.58
CA SER A 38 10.45 14.02 6.84
C SER A 38 10.32 12.74 7.68
N PHE A 39 11.42 12.01 7.78
CA PHE A 39 11.52 10.76 8.53
C PHE A 39 11.27 11.00 10.03
N GLY A 40 10.78 9.98 10.73
CA GLY A 40 10.38 10.07 12.14
C GLY A 40 9.08 10.86 12.40
N GLN A 41 8.67 11.73 11.47
CA GLN A 41 7.47 12.54 11.66
C GLN A 41 6.19 11.76 11.30
N LYS A 42 5.17 11.83 12.18
CA LYS A 42 3.87 11.20 11.91
C LYS A 42 3.10 11.97 10.83
N LYS A 43 2.88 11.35 9.65
CA LYS A 43 2.03 11.90 8.56
C LYS A 43 0.63 12.33 9.05
N HIS A 44 0.09 11.65 10.07
CA HIS A 44 -1.19 12.01 10.69
C HIS A 44 -1.20 13.45 11.22
N ARG A 45 -0.13 13.91 11.86
CA ARG A 45 0.01 15.29 12.37
C ARG A 45 -0.23 16.31 11.26
N PHE A 46 0.35 16.08 10.09
CA PHE A 46 0.17 16.96 8.93
C PHE A 46 -1.25 16.89 8.35
N LYS A 47 -1.91 15.72 8.39
CA LYS A 47 -3.33 15.61 8.01
C LYS A 47 -4.23 16.44 8.91
N VAL A 48 -3.99 16.41 10.23
CA VAL A 48 -4.72 17.25 11.20
C VAL A 48 -4.46 18.74 10.92
N LEU A 49 -3.20 19.13 10.70
CA LEU A 49 -2.83 20.50 10.34
C LEU A 49 -3.51 20.95 9.04
N LYS A 50 -3.56 20.09 8.01
CA LYS A 50 -4.28 20.36 6.76
C LYS A 50 -5.76 20.64 7.03
N LYS A 51 -6.43 19.82 7.85
CA LYS A 51 -7.85 20.00 8.20
C LYS A 51 -8.06 21.36 8.90
N ARG A 52 -7.22 21.70 9.87
CA ARG A 52 -7.27 22.99 10.58
C ARG A 52 -7.05 24.18 9.63
N LYS A 53 -6.03 24.14 8.78
CA LYS A 53 -5.76 25.19 7.78
C LYS A 53 -6.93 25.37 6.81
N LYS A 54 -7.51 24.26 6.33
CA LYS A 54 -8.71 24.31 5.46
C LYS A 54 -9.90 24.94 6.18
N ALA A 55 -10.18 24.57 7.42
CA ALA A 55 -11.28 25.17 8.19
C ALA A 55 -11.09 26.68 8.40
N LYS A 56 -9.87 27.12 8.74
CA LYS A 56 -9.54 28.55 8.85
C LYS A 56 -9.71 29.29 7.52
N ALA A 57 -9.25 28.69 6.41
CA ALA A 57 -9.40 29.25 5.08
C ALA A 57 -10.87 29.38 4.67
N VAL A 58 -11.71 28.36 4.91
CA VAL A 58 -13.16 28.43 4.65
C VAL A 58 -13.78 29.61 5.39
N LYS A 59 -13.56 29.73 6.71
CA LYS A 59 -14.11 30.84 7.51
C LYS A 59 -13.66 32.20 6.97
N SER A 60 -12.37 32.35 6.66
CA SER A 60 -11.83 33.60 6.14
C SER A 60 -12.37 33.95 4.75
N LEU A 61 -12.52 32.97 3.85
CA LEU A 61 -12.98 33.22 2.48
C LEU A 61 -14.48 33.50 2.43
N LYS A 62 -15.28 32.82 3.25
CA LYS A 62 -16.72 33.14 3.40
C LYS A 62 -16.93 34.56 3.91
N ASN A 63 -16.16 34.98 4.91
CA ASN A 63 -16.21 36.37 5.41
C ASN A 63 -15.80 37.41 4.35
N LYS A 64 -15.04 37.01 3.32
CA LYS A 64 -14.64 37.86 2.19
C LYS A 64 -15.61 37.79 1.01
N GLY A 65 -16.75 37.09 1.14
CA GLY A 65 -17.78 37.00 0.10
C GLY A 65 -17.50 36.03 -1.04
N PHE A 66 -16.48 35.17 -0.94
CA PHE A 66 -16.21 34.16 -1.97
C PHE A 66 -17.35 33.12 -2.05
N LYS A 67 -17.70 32.71 -3.27
CA LYS A 67 -18.67 31.63 -3.52
C LYS A 67 -18.08 30.28 -3.14
N ASP A 68 -18.95 29.31 -2.81
CA ASP A 68 -18.51 27.99 -2.37
C ASP A 68 -17.65 27.25 -3.42
N GLU A 69 -17.89 27.47 -4.71
CA GLU A 69 -17.10 26.92 -5.83
C GLU A 69 -15.66 27.46 -5.84
N GLU A 70 -15.49 28.77 -5.68
CA GLU A 70 -14.17 29.42 -5.65
C GLU A 70 -13.38 28.96 -4.41
N ILE A 71 -14.07 28.85 -3.28
CA ILE A 71 -13.49 28.29 -2.05
C ILE A 71 -13.00 26.86 -2.30
N LYS A 72 -13.80 26.01 -2.94
CA LYS A 72 -13.40 24.62 -3.26
C LYS A 72 -12.09 24.60 -4.07
N GLU A 73 -11.94 25.45 -5.08
CA GLU A 73 -10.71 25.54 -5.88
C GLU A 73 -9.50 26.00 -5.05
N ILE A 74 -9.62 27.09 -4.28
CA ILE A 74 -8.53 27.59 -3.42
C ILE A 74 -8.08 26.52 -2.42
N LEU A 75 -9.04 25.80 -1.85
CA LEU A 75 -8.75 24.71 -0.90
C LEU A 75 -7.99 23.54 -1.52
N LYS A 76 -7.99 23.35 -2.85
CA LYS A 76 -7.16 22.30 -3.50
C LYS A 76 -5.67 22.57 -3.31
N GLY A 77 -5.26 23.84 -3.28
CA GLY A 77 -3.88 24.26 -3.03
C GLY A 77 -3.36 23.97 -1.62
N ILE A 78 -4.26 23.86 -0.62
CA ILE A 78 -3.87 23.65 0.77
C ILE A 78 -3.49 22.18 1.03
N ASN A 79 -2.19 21.89 0.97
CA ASN A 79 -1.63 20.58 1.30
C ASN A 79 -0.31 20.67 2.08
N THR A 80 -0.37 20.40 3.39
CA THR A 80 0.75 20.49 4.33
C THR A 80 1.77 19.35 4.24
N PHE A 81 1.52 18.35 3.41
CA PHE A 81 2.39 17.17 3.28
C PHE A 81 2.65 16.74 1.84
N LYS A 82 2.27 17.56 0.83
CA LYS A 82 2.47 17.25 -0.60
C LYS A 82 3.93 16.91 -0.89
N TRP A 83 4.84 17.73 -0.39
CA TRP A 83 6.28 17.67 -0.64
C TRP A 83 7.07 16.89 0.41
N LYS A 84 6.39 16.08 1.23
CA LYS A 84 7.04 15.31 2.31
C LYS A 84 7.10 13.82 1.97
N ILE A 85 8.21 13.19 2.36
CA ILE A 85 8.45 11.75 2.31
C ILE A 85 8.71 11.25 3.74
N PHE A 86 7.80 10.42 4.24
CA PHE A 86 7.79 9.99 5.64
C PHE A 86 8.42 8.61 5.88
N SER A 87 8.76 7.89 4.82
CA SER A 87 9.29 6.54 4.88
C SER A 87 10.56 6.46 4.07
N GLU A 88 11.60 5.90 4.68
CA GLU A 88 12.87 5.59 4.02
C GLU A 88 12.67 4.67 2.81
N GLY A 89 11.86 3.62 2.93
CA GLY A 89 11.54 2.76 1.80
C GLY A 89 10.90 3.50 0.61
N THR A 90 10.04 4.50 0.87
CA THR A 90 9.50 5.35 -0.21
C THR A 90 10.59 6.24 -0.81
N PHE A 91 11.45 6.82 0.03
CA PHE A 91 12.57 7.64 -0.42
C PHE A 91 13.53 6.84 -1.31
N ASN A 92 13.95 5.66 -0.87
CA ASN A 92 14.86 4.78 -1.61
C ASN A 92 14.24 4.30 -2.92
N ARG A 93 12.94 3.96 -2.93
CA ARG A 93 12.22 3.66 -4.17
C ARG A 93 12.27 4.86 -5.14
N TYR A 94 11.99 6.07 -4.66
CA TYR A 94 11.96 7.27 -5.51
C TYR A 94 13.35 7.64 -6.01
N LEU A 95 14.38 7.44 -5.19
CA LEU A 95 15.78 7.61 -5.59
C LEU A 95 16.17 6.63 -6.68
N GLY A 96 15.71 5.37 -6.61
CA GLY A 96 15.91 4.37 -7.65
C GLY A 96 15.28 4.77 -8.98
N VAL A 97 14.04 5.28 -8.97
CA VAL A 97 13.35 5.79 -10.17
C VAL A 97 14.09 6.98 -10.76
N LEU A 98 14.47 7.95 -9.93
CA LEU A 98 15.24 9.12 -10.33
C LEU A 98 16.53 8.71 -11.05
N LYS A 99 17.31 7.77 -10.48
CA LYS A 99 18.54 7.29 -11.09
C LYS A 99 18.29 6.64 -12.45
N GLN A 100 17.22 5.85 -12.58
CA GLN A 100 16.83 5.22 -13.85
C GLN A 100 16.45 6.25 -14.90
N PHE A 101 15.72 7.31 -14.52
CA PHE A 101 15.36 8.41 -15.41
C PHE A 101 16.59 9.21 -15.87
N CYS A 102 17.49 9.57 -14.93
CA CYS A 102 18.74 10.23 -15.25
C CYS A 102 19.62 9.40 -16.18
N LYS A 103 19.68 8.07 -15.99
CA LYS A 103 20.43 7.17 -16.87
C LYS A 103 19.86 7.19 -18.29
N TYR A 104 18.54 7.06 -18.42
CA TYR A 104 17.84 7.12 -19.71
C TYR A 104 18.12 8.46 -20.45
N LEU A 105 18.04 9.59 -19.76
CA LEU A 105 18.35 10.89 -20.36
C LEU A 105 19.84 11.03 -20.71
N LYS A 106 20.74 10.52 -19.87
CA LYS A 106 22.18 10.53 -20.18
C LYS A 106 22.46 9.77 -21.47
N GLU A 107 21.84 8.61 -21.68
CA GLU A 107 21.98 7.80 -22.88
C GLU A 107 21.39 8.53 -24.11
N LYS A 108 20.19 9.10 -23.98
CA LYS A 108 19.51 9.81 -25.07
C LYS A 108 20.24 11.08 -25.53
N PHE A 109 20.69 11.91 -24.60
CA PHE A 109 21.28 13.22 -24.89
C PHE A 109 22.80 13.23 -24.90
N GLN A 110 23.43 12.10 -24.57
CA GLN A 110 24.88 11.97 -24.40
C GLN A 110 25.46 13.00 -23.41
N THR A 111 24.66 13.41 -22.42
CA THR A 111 25.06 14.35 -21.37
C THR A 111 24.30 14.08 -20.08
N SER A 112 24.99 14.21 -18.94
CA SER A 112 24.38 14.14 -17.60
C SER A 112 23.93 15.50 -17.07
N HIS A 113 24.11 16.59 -17.83
CA HIS A 113 23.98 17.97 -17.36
C HIS A 113 22.68 18.66 -17.78
N LEU A 114 21.65 17.94 -18.24
CA LEU A 114 20.36 18.55 -18.57
C LEU A 114 19.78 19.36 -17.40
N THR A 115 19.14 20.48 -17.71
CA THR A 115 18.38 21.22 -16.68
C THR A 115 17.13 20.45 -16.28
N MET A 116 16.57 20.81 -15.12
CA MET A 116 15.30 20.23 -14.69
C MET A 116 14.16 20.54 -15.66
N PHE A 117 14.18 21.74 -16.25
CA PHE A 117 13.18 22.17 -17.22
C PHE A 117 13.24 21.31 -18.48
N GLU A 118 14.44 21.06 -18.99
CA GLU A 118 14.61 20.20 -20.15
C GLU A 118 14.23 18.74 -19.85
N ALA A 119 14.69 18.22 -18.70
CA ALA A 119 14.39 16.85 -18.29
C ALA A 119 12.88 16.57 -18.11
N GLU A 120 12.10 17.56 -17.65
CA GLU A 120 10.66 17.40 -17.42
C GLU A 120 9.89 16.98 -18.67
N LYS A 121 10.30 17.48 -19.85
CA LYS A 121 9.65 17.22 -21.14
C LYS A 121 9.64 15.73 -21.52
N TYR A 122 10.58 14.95 -20.99
CA TYR A 122 10.79 13.54 -21.33
C TYR A 122 10.21 12.57 -20.31
N ILE A 123 9.42 13.04 -19.33
CA ILE A 123 8.76 12.16 -18.36
C ILE A 123 7.81 11.19 -19.07
N GLN A 124 6.98 11.67 -20.00
CA GLN A 124 6.03 10.80 -20.72
C GLN A 124 6.77 9.75 -21.54
N GLU A 125 7.73 10.17 -22.35
CA GLU A 125 8.52 9.26 -23.19
C GLU A 125 9.23 8.18 -22.36
N HIS A 126 9.79 8.55 -21.20
CA HIS A 126 10.39 7.56 -20.32
C HIS A 126 9.38 6.52 -19.81
N ILE A 127 8.15 6.92 -19.48
CA ILE A 127 7.12 5.97 -19.06
C ILE A 127 6.73 5.05 -20.21
N ASP A 128 6.60 5.58 -21.43
CA ASP A 128 6.24 4.79 -22.62
C ASP A 128 7.34 3.76 -22.97
N VAL A 129 8.62 4.16 -22.92
CA VAL A 129 9.77 3.23 -23.09
C VAL A 129 9.73 2.11 -22.06
N ARG A 130 9.32 2.41 -20.82
CA ARG A 130 9.23 1.43 -19.75
C ARG A 130 8.03 0.51 -19.91
N GLU A 131 6.93 1.00 -20.44
CA GLU A 131 5.77 0.20 -20.79
C GLU A 131 6.06 -0.75 -21.94
N ALA A 132 6.75 -0.28 -22.98
CA ALA A 132 7.21 -1.12 -24.10
C ALA A 132 8.14 -2.26 -23.65
N ARG A 133 8.87 -2.09 -22.54
CA ARG A 133 9.67 -3.13 -21.89
C ARG A 133 8.85 -4.15 -21.08
N GLY A 134 7.52 -4.05 -21.08
CA GLY A 134 6.63 -4.99 -20.39
C GLY A 134 6.50 -4.77 -18.88
N LEU A 135 6.84 -3.58 -18.36
CA LEU A 135 6.69 -3.31 -16.93
C LEU A 135 5.22 -3.21 -16.51
N SER A 136 4.91 -3.76 -15.33
CA SER A 136 3.53 -3.75 -14.83
C SER A 136 2.99 -2.34 -14.61
N ALA A 137 1.67 -2.18 -14.75
CA ALA A 137 0.99 -0.92 -14.48
C ALA A 137 1.28 -0.35 -13.08
N ASN A 138 1.49 -1.21 -12.08
CA ASN A 138 1.86 -0.76 -10.73
C ASN A 138 3.26 -0.16 -10.66
N THR A 139 4.21 -0.74 -11.39
CA THR A 139 5.57 -0.20 -11.48
C THR A 139 5.55 1.14 -12.20
N LEU A 140 4.91 1.22 -13.37
CA LEU A 140 4.81 2.45 -14.15
C LEU A 140 4.15 3.60 -13.36
N ASN A 141 3.05 3.31 -12.64
CA ASN A 141 2.41 4.29 -11.77
C ASN A 141 3.32 4.73 -10.61
N THR A 142 4.13 3.83 -10.06
CA THR A 142 5.09 4.17 -9.00
C THR A 142 6.18 5.09 -9.53
N ASP A 143 6.67 4.79 -10.73
CA ASP A 143 7.71 5.56 -11.39
C ASP A 143 7.21 6.97 -11.73
N LEU A 144 6.06 7.05 -12.39
CA LEU A 144 5.39 8.33 -12.68
C LEU A 144 5.08 9.11 -11.41
N SER A 145 4.58 8.46 -10.35
CA SER A 145 4.35 9.12 -9.05
C SER A 145 5.61 9.69 -8.42
N ALA A 146 6.77 9.05 -8.63
CA ALA A 146 8.05 9.54 -8.15
C ALA A 146 8.51 10.75 -8.95
N LEU A 147 8.49 10.64 -10.29
CA LEU A 147 8.86 11.73 -11.20
C LEU A 147 7.96 12.95 -11.00
N CYS A 148 6.64 12.81 -11.04
CA CYS A 148 5.72 13.91 -10.78
C CYS A 148 5.96 14.57 -9.41
N LYS A 149 6.30 13.80 -8.37
CA LYS A 149 6.62 14.40 -7.06
C LYS A 149 7.92 15.19 -7.10
N ILE A 150 8.95 14.69 -7.77
CA ILE A 150 10.26 15.33 -7.88
C ILE A 150 10.13 16.63 -8.69
N PHE A 151 9.50 16.58 -9.87
CA PHE A 151 9.35 17.72 -10.77
C PHE A 151 8.27 18.70 -10.32
N GLY A 152 7.28 18.22 -9.55
CA GLY A 152 6.17 19.04 -9.07
C GLY A 152 4.91 18.96 -9.90
N GLN A 153 4.90 18.06 -10.88
CA GLN A 153 3.83 17.82 -11.83
C GLN A 153 2.67 17.00 -11.25
N LYS A 154 1.55 16.93 -11.97
CA LYS A 154 0.43 16.06 -11.59
C LYS A 154 0.46 14.81 -12.45
N ILE A 155 0.11 13.68 -11.85
CA ILE A 155 0.00 12.40 -12.56
C ILE A 155 -1.04 12.46 -13.68
N SER A 156 -2.11 13.26 -13.49
CA SER A 156 -3.19 13.46 -14.47
C SER A 156 -2.73 14.07 -15.79
N ASP A 157 -1.55 14.70 -15.80
CA ASP A 157 -1.01 15.38 -16.98
C ASP A 157 -0.26 14.40 -17.89
N TYR A 158 -0.21 13.11 -17.52
CA TYR A 158 0.53 12.05 -18.22
C TYR A 158 -0.39 10.86 -18.51
N ARG A 159 -0.17 10.22 -19.65
CA ARG A 159 -0.78 8.94 -20.00
C ARG A 159 -0.04 7.83 -19.26
N HIS A 160 -0.80 6.98 -18.58
CA HIS A 160 -0.27 5.80 -17.91
C HIS A 160 -1.34 4.70 -17.86
N PRO A 161 -0.95 3.42 -17.84
CA PRO A 161 -1.93 2.35 -17.77
C PRO A 161 -2.69 2.39 -16.43
N PRO A 162 -3.99 2.05 -16.45
CA PRO A 162 -4.80 1.98 -15.24
C PRO A 162 -4.31 0.85 -14.32
N ARG A 163 -4.44 1.05 -13.00
CA ARG A 163 -4.12 0.02 -12.01
C ARG A 163 -5.38 -0.72 -11.61
N HIS A 164 -5.39 -2.02 -11.83
CA HIS A 164 -6.50 -2.88 -11.43
C HIS A 164 -6.07 -3.84 -10.33
N GLY A 165 -6.90 -3.92 -9.28
CA GLY A 165 -6.60 -4.73 -8.11
C GLY A 165 -6.53 -6.22 -8.45
N VAL A 166 -7.37 -6.67 -9.38
CA VAL A 166 -7.49 -8.08 -9.81
C VAL A 166 -6.17 -8.60 -10.41
N HIS A 167 -5.48 -7.80 -11.22
CA HIS A 167 -4.22 -8.18 -11.90
C HIS A 167 -2.97 -8.17 -11.02
N LEU A 168 -3.08 -7.83 -9.72
CA LEU A 168 -1.96 -7.98 -8.79
C LEU A 168 -1.65 -9.47 -8.61
N LYS A 169 -0.59 -9.98 -9.25
CA LYS A 169 -0.14 -11.36 -9.07
C LYS A 169 0.28 -11.61 -7.62
N ASN A 170 -0.26 -12.65 -7.01
CA ASN A 170 0.31 -13.25 -5.81
C ASN A 170 1.11 -14.45 -6.29
N ASP A 171 2.43 -14.41 -6.09
CA ASP A 171 3.30 -15.50 -6.50
C ASP A 171 3.48 -16.49 -5.32
N PRO A 172 2.92 -17.71 -5.40
CA PRO A 172 3.03 -18.71 -4.35
C PRO A 172 4.42 -19.34 -4.28
N THR A 173 5.24 -19.23 -5.34
CA THR A 173 6.57 -19.86 -5.43
C THR A 173 7.69 -18.93 -4.99
N LYS A 174 7.39 -17.63 -4.81
CA LYS A 174 8.38 -16.62 -4.43
C LYS A 174 8.71 -16.67 -2.93
N TYR A 175 9.13 -17.81 -2.39
CA TYR A 175 9.57 -17.95 -1.01
C TYR A 175 10.87 -18.77 -0.92
N ASN A 176 11.70 -18.50 0.10
CA ASN A 176 12.90 -19.26 0.38
C ASN A 176 12.49 -20.50 1.19
N THR A 177 12.79 -21.69 0.68
CA THR A 177 12.48 -22.98 1.31
C THR A 177 13.40 -23.29 2.49
N GLU A 178 14.67 -22.88 2.48
CA GLU A 178 15.64 -23.29 3.51
C GLU A 178 15.40 -22.66 4.88
N THR A 179 14.96 -21.41 4.93
CA THR A 179 14.80 -20.64 6.18
C THR A 179 13.38 -20.08 6.38
N GLY A 180 12.50 -20.28 5.39
CA GLY A 180 11.21 -19.61 5.32
C GLY A 180 10.00 -20.48 5.64
N GLU A 181 10.15 -21.78 5.83
CA GLU A 181 9.02 -22.70 6.03
C GLU A 181 8.23 -22.40 7.30
N THR A 182 8.91 -22.26 8.46
CA THR A 182 8.27 -21.86 9.71
C THR A 182 7.51 -20.55 9.55
N THR A 183 8.17 -19.52 9.03
CA THR A 183 7.56 -18.19 8.82
C THR A 183 6.38 -18.27 7.88
N ARG A 184 6.47 -19.10 6.84
CA ARG A 184 5.40 -19.33 5.87
C ARG A 184 4.20 -20.04 6.49
N ASP A 185 4.40 -21.05 7.32
CA ASP A 185 3.30 -21.76 7.99
C ASP A 185 2.59 -20.88 9.03
N VAL A 186 3.36 -20.14 9.84
CA VAL A 186 2.80 -19.14 10.75
C VAL A 186 2.08 -18.04 9.97
N ALA A 187 2.59 -17.62 8.81
CA ALA A 187 1.92 -16.63 7.97
C ALA A 187 0.64 -17.14 7.30
N LEU A 188 0.58 -18.41 6.90
CA LEU A 188 -0.64 -19.05 6.41
C LEU A 188 -1.70 -19.12 7.50
N THR A 189 -1.27 -19.44 8.73
CA THR A 189 -2.15 -19.58 9.88
C THR A 189 -2.70 -18.23 10.34
N THR A 190 -1.82 -17.22 10.49
CA THR A 190 -2.16 -15.95 11.14
C THR A 190 -2.51 -14.82 10.17
N GLY A 191 -2.09 -14.95 8.91
CA GLY A 191 -2.20 -13.90 7.90
C GLY A 191 -1.36 -12.65 8.21
N LEU A 192 -0.50 -12.62 9.22
CA LEU A 192 0.27 -11.43 9.62
C LEU A 192 1.27 -10.97 8.54
N ARG A 193 1.57 -9.68 8.51
CA ARG A 193 2.59 -9.11 7.59
C ARG A 193 3.98 -9.49 8.07
N ARG A 194 4.96 -9.52 7.16
CA ARG A 194 6.39 -9.75 7.47
C ARG A 194 6.88 -9.04 8.74
N ARG A 195 6.64 -7.74 8.85
CA ARG A 195 7.09 -6.96 10.02
C ARG A 195 6.33 -7.33 11.28
N GLU A 196 5.05 -7.68 11.18
CA GLU A 196 4.25 -8.13 12.34
C GLU A 196 4.78 -9.50 12.82
N LEU A 197 5.04 -10.43 11.90
CA LEU A 197 5.63 -11.75 12.21
C LEU A 197 7.01 -11.64 12.86
N GLY A 198 7.91 -10.85 12.29
CA GLY A 198 9.27 -10.70 12.81
C GLY A 198 9.38 -9.95 14.15
N HIS A 199 8.28 -9.42 14.68
CA HIS A 199 8.22 -8.79 16.01
C HIS A 199 7.18 -9.47 16.91
N LEU A 200 6.62 -10.60 16.50
CA LEU A 200 5.56 -11.27 17.26
C LEU A 200 6.17 -11.99 18.46
N LYS A 201 5.80 -11.57 19.66
CA LYS A 201 6.20 -12.24 20.90
C LYS A 201 5.23 -13.35 21.28
N VAL A 202 5.69 -14.30 22.09
CA VAL A 202 4.82 -15.30 22.72
C VAL A 202 3.72 -14.61 23.52
N ASP A 203 4.08 -13.57 24.29
CA ASP A 203 3.14 -12.78 25.10
C ASP A 203 2.07 -12.03 24.31
N ASP A 204 2.27 -11.83 23.00
CA ASP A 204 1.28 -11.17 22.15
C ASP A 204 0.12 -12.12 21.76
N ILE A 205 0.23 -13.41 22.06
CA ILE A 205 -0.72 -14.47 21.71
C ILE A 205 -1.52 -14.86 22.96
N LYS A 206 -2.84 -14.67 22.90
CA LYS A 206 -3.77 -14.93 24.01
C LYS A 206 -4.82 -15.95 23.59
N PHE A 207 -4.73 -17.15 24.17
CA PHE A 207 -5.74 -18.19 24.01
C PHE A 207 -6.98 -17.82 24.83
N ILE A 208 -8.12 -17.75 24.17
CA ILE A 208 -9.39 -17.39 24.80
C ILE A 208 -10.14 -18.67 25.21
N ASP A 209 -10.15 -19.64 24.32
CA ASP A 209 -10.73 -20.97 24.52
C ASP A 209 -9.97 -22.00 23.64
N PHE A 210 -10.50 -23.21 23.52
CA PHE A 210 -9.86 -24.30 22.77
C PHE A 210 -9.87 -24.10 21.25
N GLU A 211 -10.68 -23.18 20.73
CA GLU A 211 -10.79 -22.87 19.29
C GLU A 211 -10.40 -21.43 18.95
N THR A 212 -10.33 -20.53 19.93
CA THR A 212 -10.18 -19.09 19.70
C THR A 212 -8.89 -18.56 20.27
N VAL A 213 -8.14 -17.84 19.43
CA VAL A 213 -6.90 -17.17 19.80
C VAL A 213 -6.85 -15.74 19.28
N HIS A 214 -6.43 -14.83 20.15
CA HIS A 214 -6.22 -13.42 19.85
C HIS A 214 -4.72 -13.14 19.74
N ILE A 215 -4.31 -12.48 18.65
CA ILE A 215 -2.92 -12.07 18.44
C ILE A 215 -2.87 -10.54 18.35
N PHE A 216 -2.05 -9.93 19.19
CA PHE A 216 -1.85 -8.48 19.21
C PHE A 216 -0.57 -8.12 18.45
N SER A 217 -0.62 -7.13 17.56
CA SER A 217 0.58 -6.74 16.79
C SER A 217 0.59 -5.27 16.40
N VAL A 218 1.78 -4.73 16.11
CA VAL A 218 1.95 -3.36 15.62
C VAL A 218 2.11 -3.34 14.11
N GLY A 219 1.01 -3.08 13.41
CA GLY A 219 0.95 -3.04 11.97
C GLY A 219 1.40 -1.74 11.32
N LYS A 220 1.21 -1.68 9.99
CA LYS A 220 1.65 -0.57 9.14
C LYS A 220 1.13 0.79 9.65
N GLY A 221 2.08 1.70 9.88
CA GLY A 221 1.80 3.06 10.38
C GLY A 221 1.64 3.15 11.89
N GLY A 222 2.08 2.13 12.65
CA GLY A 222 1.98 2.09 14.11
C GLY A 222 0.57 1.76 14.59
N LYS A 223 -0.18 0.96 13.84
CA LYS A 223 -1.55 0.56 14.21
C LYS A 223 -1.50 -0.64 15.12
N HIS A 224 -2.14 -0.56 16.28
CA HIS A 224 -2.34 -1.71 17.16
C HIS A 224 -3.47 -2.57 16.59
N ASN A 225 -3.10 -3.73 16.07
CA ASN A 225 -3.98 -4.69 15.44
C ASN A 225 -4.33 -5.80 16.42
N ARG A 226 -5.56 -6.31 16.30
CA ARG A 226 -6.01 -7.55 16.96
C ARG A 226 -6.41 -8.52 15.86
N THR A 227 -5.66 -9.60 15.71
CA THR A 227 -6.02 -10.72 14.85
C THR A 227 -6.81 -11.73 15.67
N VAL A 228 -7.93 -12.23 15.14
CA VAL A 228 -8.75 -13.26 15.79
C VAL A 228 -8.79 -14.47 14.87
N LEU A 229 -8.21 -15.58 15.31
CA LEU A 229 -8.25 -16.85 14.60
C LEU A 229 -9.21 -17.80 15.32
N LYS A 230 -9.92 -18.60 14.53
CA LYS A 230 -10.84 -19.64 15.01
C LYS A 230 -10.38 -21.01 14.51
N GLY A 231 -10.68 -22.06 15.28
CA GLY A 231 -10.48 -23.46 14.97
C GLY A 231 -9.33 -24.11 15.73
N ILE A 232 -9.56 -25.36 16.16
CA ILE A 232 -8.63 -26.19 16.93
C ILE A 232 -7.25 -26.32 16.26
N VAL A 233 -7.21 -26.39 14.92
CA VAL A 233 -5.97 -26.55 14.16
C VAL A 233 -5.07 -25.32 14.29
N ALA A 234 -5.64 -24.12 14.19
CA ALA A 234 -4.88 -22.87 14.34
C ALA A 234 -4.35 -22.71 15.77
N VAL A 235 -5.18 -23.06 16.77
CA VAL A 235 -4.80 -23.05 18.19
C VAL A 235 -3.67 -24.04 18.46
N ALA A 236 -3.79 -25.28 18.00
CA ALA A 236 -2.78 -26.32 18.20
C ALA A 236 -1.43 -25.93 17.58
N LYS A 237 -1.43 -25.45 16.33
CA LYS A 237 -0.22 -24.97 15.65
C LYS A 237 0.48 -23.84 16.42
N LEU A 238 -0.28 -22.86 16.91
CA LEU A 238 0.34 -21.77 17.68
C LEU A 238 0.91 -22.24 19.01
N LYS A 239 0.27 -23.19 19.69
CA LYS A 239 0.82 -23.82 20.90
C LYS A 239 2.14 -24.54 20.62
N GLU A 240 2.22 -25.26 19.49
CA GLU A 240 3.47 -25.91 19.05
C GLU A 240 4.61 -24.89 18.85
N TYR A 241 4.34 -23.81 18.12
CA TYR A 241 5.34 -22.76 17.90
C TYR A 241 5.75 -22.01 19.17
N ILE A 242 4.82 -21.80 20.10
CA ILE A 242 5.12 -21.23 21.41
C ILE A 242 6.02 -22.19 22.20
N GLY A 243 5.68 -23.47 22.29
CA GLY A 243 6.51 -24.45 23.00
C GLY A 243 7.92 -24.57 22.42
N ARG A 244 8.09 -24.41 21.11
CA ARG A 244 9.40 -24.32 20.46
C ARG A 244 10.20 -23.07 20.88
N ALA A 245 9.54 -21.92 20.92
CA ALA A 245 10.16 -20.67 21.36
C ALA A 245 10.57 -20.75 22.85
N GLU A 246 9.69 -21.28 23.71
CA GLU A 246 9.95 -21.47 25.14
C GLU A 246 11.12 -22.43 25.39
N LYS A 247 11.18 -23.57 24.70
CA LYS A 247 12.29 -24.53 24.79
C LYS A 247 13.65 -23.94 24.43
N THR A 248 13.67 -22.91 23.58
CA THR A 248 14.89 -22.22 23.14
C THR A 248 15.15 -20.93 23.90
N GLY A 249 14.33 -20.61 24.92
CA GLY A 249 14.45 -19.37 25.70
C GLY A 249 14.22 -18.11 24.87
N ASN A 250 13.45 -18.19 23.78
CA ASN A 250 13.21 -17.08 22.87
C ASN A 250 11.86 -16.41 23.15
N ASP A 251 11.87 -15.11 23.44
CA ASP A 251 10.65 -14.30 23.63
C ASP A 251 9.81 -14.18 22.35
N PHE A 252 10.44 -14.31 21.19
CA PHE A 252 9.81 -14.18 19.88
C PHE A 252 9.36 -15.53 19.34
N LEU A 253 8.19 -15.55 18.69
CA LEU A 253 7.66 -16.78 18.09
C LEU A 253 8.57 -17.33 16.96
N LEU A 254 9.25 -16.42 16.26
CA LEU A 254 10.20 -16.71 15.19
C LEU A 254 11.60 -16.26 15.59
N THR A 255 12.62 -17.03 15.22
CA THR A 255 14.00 -16.58 15.37
C THR A 255 14.31 -15.42 14.42
N LYS A 256 15.40 -14.69 14.67
CA LYS A 256 15.85 -13.62 13.76
C LYS A 256 16.09 -14.13 12.33
N ALA A 257 16.63 -15.35 12.18
CA ALA A 257 16.88 -15.97 10.88
C ALA A 257 15.57 -16.28 10.14
N GLU A 258 14.60 -16.90 10.83
CA GLU A 258 13.27 -17.18 10.29
C GLU A 258 12.53 -15.90 9.92
N ALA A 259 12.63 -14.86 10.74
CA ALA A 259 12.00 -13.56 10.49
C ALA A 259 12.65 -12.79 9.32
N HIS A 260 13.87 -13.15 8.92
CA HIS A 260 14.64 -12.45 7.89
C HIS A 260 14.15 -12.75 6.45
N VAL A 261 13.33 -13.80 6.24
CA VAL A 261 12.90 -14.30 4.91
C VAL A 261 11.49 -14.94 5.02
N PRO A 262 10.55 -14.98 4.01
CA PRO A 262 10.69 -14.65 2.58
C PRO A 262 9.68 -13.64 1.98
N ASP A 263 9.87 -13.39 0.67
CA ASP A 263 8.83 -12.93 -0.24
C ASP A 263 7.64 -13.93 -0.29
N GLY A 264 6.52 -13.58 -0.93
CA GLY A 264 5.35 -14.47 -0.96
C GLY A 264 4.44 -14.43 0.28
N LEU A 265 4.79 -13.72 1.37
CA LEU A 265 3.87 -13.56 2.53
C LEU A 265 2.56 -12.84 2.20
N HIS A 266 2.53 -12.07 1.10
CA HIS A 266 1.30 -11.51 0.56
C HIS A 266 0.33 -12.59 0.07
N TYR A 267 0.84 -13.69 -0.51
CA TYR A 267 0.05 -14.86 -0.86
C TYR A 267 -0.48 -15.54 0.40
N CYS A 268 0.37 -15.80 1.40
CA CYS A 268 -0.06 -16.44 2.65
C CYS A 268 -1.17 -15.66 3.35
N ARG A 269 -1.04 -14.33 3.40
CA ARG A 269 -2.09 -13.43 3.92
C ARG A 269 -3.38 -13.48 3.11
N ALA A 270 -3.31 -13.66 1.79
CA ALA A 270 -4.50 -13.83 0.96
C ALA A 270 -5.17 -15.18 1.23
N MET A 271 -4.41 -16.28 1.34
CA MET A 271 -4.94 -17.59 1.68
C MET A 271 -5.63 -17.61 3.05
N CYS A 272 -5.01 -17.05 4.08
CA CYS A 272 -5.62 -16.91 5.41
C CYS A 272 -6.95 -16.15 5.34
N ALA A 273 -6.99 -15.05 4.57
CA ALA A 273 -8.20 -14.25 4.39
C ALA A 273 -9.31 -15.01 3.63
N GLN A 274 -8.96 -15.77 2.58
CA GLN A 274 -9.91 -16.58 1.82
C GLN A 274 -10.47 -17.73 2.67
N ASN A 275 -9.61 -18.46 3.39
CA ASN A 275 -10.03 -19.54 4.28
C ASN A 275 -10.97 -19.02 5.36
N THR A 276 -10.64 -17.88 5.98
CA THR A 276 -11.50 -17.25 6.98
C THR A 276 -12.83 -16.78 6.37
N TYR A 277 -12.81 -16.20 5.16
CA TYR A 277 -14.03 -15.77 4.47
C TYR A 277 -14.98 -16.95 4.25
N TYR A 278 -14.50 -18.06 3.71
CA TYR A 278 -15.33 -19.23 3.43
C TYR A 278 -15.77 -19.96 4.70
N ALA A 279 -14.95 -19.98 5.74
CA ALA A 279 -15.36 -20.52 7.04
C ALA A 279 -16.52 -19.71 7.66
N VAL A 280 -16.40 -18.38 7.69
CA VAL A 280 -17.47 -17.49 8.17
C VAL A 280 -18.73 -17.62 7.32
N LEU A 281 -18.59 -17.73 6.00
CA LEU A 281 -19.71 -17.93 5.10
C LEU A 281 -20.44 -19.23 5.43
N ARG A 282 -19.72 -20.34 5.57
CA ARG A 282 -20.27 -21.65 5.92
C ARG A 282 -20.94 -21.65 7.30
N GLU A 283 -20.35 -20.98 8.30
CA GLU A 283 -20.98 -20.83 9.62
C GLU A 283 -22.34 -20.11 9.51
N MET A 284 -22.44 -19.06 8.69
CA MET A 284 -23.70 -18.32 8.48
C MET A 284 -24.73 -19.08 7.63
N GLU A 285 -24.28 -19.96 6.73
CA GLU A 285 -25.15 -20.83 5.93
C GLU A 285 -25.72 -21.96 6.78
N ASN A 286 -24.92 -22.54 7.67
CA ASN A 286 -25.34 -23.62 8.57
C ASN A 286 -26.22 -23.12 9.71
N ASP A 287 -25.98 -21.92 10.22
CA ASP A 287 -26.77 -21.30 11.30
C ASP A 287 -27.04 -19.82 10.98
N PRO A 288 -28.26 -19.47 10.53
CA PRO A 288 -28.64 -18.09 10.24
C PRO A 288 -28.47 -17.12 11.42
N ALA A 289 -28.52 -17.59 12.68
CA ALA A 289 -28.30 -16.76 13.85
C ALA A 289 -26.85 -16.25 13.93
N LYS A 290 -25.88 -16.97 13.36
CA LYS A 290 -24.47 -16.56 13.28
C LYS A 290 -24.30 -15.24 12.55
N ARG A 291 -25.15 -14.92 11.58
CA ARG A 291 -25.08 -13.64 10.87
C ARG A 291 -25.24 -12.46 11.82
N ALA A 292 -26.22 -12.53 12.73
CA ALA A 292 -26.44 -11.49 13.74
C ALA A 292 -25.23 -11.40 14.70
N GLU A 293 -24.67 -12.53 15.12
CA GLU A 293 -23.46 -12.60 15.95
C GLU A 293 -22.26 -11.90 15.27
N TYR A 294 -22.00 -12.19 14.00
CA TYR A 294 -20.90 -11.57 13.26
C TYR A 294 -21.12 -10.07 13.02
N ILE A 295 -22.35 -9.64 12.73
CA ILE A 295 -22.67 -8.21 12.63
C ILE A 295 -22.37 -7.51 13.95
N GLN A 296 -22.72 -8.11 15.08
CA GLN A 296 -22.43 -7.54 16.40
C GLN A 296 -20.93 -7.45 16.65
N LYS A 297 -20.17 -8.54 16.40
CA LYS A 297 -18.70 -8.54 16.49
C LYS A 297 -18.04 -7.45 15.64
N ILE A 298 -18.54 -7.22 14.42
CA ILE A 298 -18.08 -6.14 13.54
C ILE A 298 -18.34 -4.78 14.20
N LYS A 299 -19.57 -4.52 14.67
CA LYS A 299 -19.93 -3.25 15.33
C LYS A 299 -19.06 -2.98 16.56
N ASP A 300 -18.83 -4.00 17.38
CA ASP A 300 -18.00 -3.89 18.59
C ASP A 300 -16.54 -3.58 18.27
N GLU A 301 -15.98 -4.18 17.23
CA GLU A 301 -14.60 -3.91 16.80
C GLU A 301 -14.44 -2.48 16.23
N PHE A 302 -15.44 -1.97 15.52
CA PHE A 302 -15.49 -0.57 15.10
C PHE A 302 -15.54 0.37 16.31
N LYS A 303 -16.39 0.07 17.31
CA LYS A 303 -16.50 0.83 18.56
C LYS A 303 -15.18 0.83 19.34
N ARG A 304 -14.58 -0.35 19.55
CA ARG A 304 -13.26 -0.52 20.20
C ARG A 304 -12.18 0.32 19.55
N CYS A 305 -12.19 0.41 18.22
CA CYS A 305 -11.21 1.19 17.45
C CYS A 305 -11.55 2.68 17.32
N GLY A 306 -12.65 3.17 17.90
CA GLY A 306 -13.11 4.56 17.75
C GLY A 306 -13.42 4.93 16.30
N ARG A 307 -13.93 3.98 15.50
CA ARG A 307 -14.21 4.16 14.07
C ARG A 307 -15.70 4.02 13.78
N LYS A 308 -16.17 4.81 12.81
CA LYS A 308 -17.53 4.70 12.29
C LYS A 308 -17.62 3.63 11.19
N LEU A 309 -18.50 2.65 11.35
CA LEU A 309 -18.93 1.76 10.27
C LEU A 309 -19.76 2.58 9.26
N LYS A 310 -19.31 2.60 8.01
CA LYS A 310 -19.98 3.35 6.93
C LYS A 310 -20.69 2.47 5.91
N GLU A 311 -20.34 1.19 5.88
CA GLU A 311 -20.87 0.25 4.91
C GLU A 311 -22.16 -0.38 5.45
N ASN A 312 -23.16 -0.53 4.59
CA ASN A 312 -24.41 -1.23 4.93
C ASN A 312 -24.17 -2.74 4.80
N LEU A 313 -24.19 -3.45 5.94
CA LEU A 313 -23.89 -4.88 6.03
C LEU A 313 -25.03 -5.78 5.50
N ASP A 314 -26.25 -5.27 5.39
CA ASP A 314 -27.43 -6.01 4.90
C ASP A 314 -27.41 -6.18 3.38
N LYS A 315 -26.55 -5.42 2.69
CA LYS A 315 -26.37 -5.51 1.24
C LYS A 315 -25.07 -6.23 0.91
N PRO A 316 -25.06 -7.15 -0.08
CA PRO A 316 -23.82 -7.77 -0.52
C PRO A 316 -22.90 -6.73 -1.19
N TYR A 317 -21.62 -7.07 -1.27
CA TYR A 317 -20.67 -6.32 -2.07
C TYR A 317 -20.71 -6.81 -3.52
N ARG A 318 -20.82 -5.88 -4.47
CA ARG A 318 -20.85 -6.17 -5.91
C ARG A 318 -19.69 -5.48 -6.59
N LEU A 319 -18.87 -6.25 -7.31
CA LEU A 319 -17.82 -5.71 -8.17
C LEU A 319 -18.44 -4.88 -9.30
N ARG A 320 -17.75 -3.82 -9.72
CA ARG A 320 -18.21 -2.87 -10.73
C ARG A 320 -17.09 -2.49 -11.70
N GLY A 321 -17.49 -2.08 -12.90
CA GLY A 321 -16.59 -1.68 -13.98
C GLY A 321 -15.54 -2.75 -14.29
N TYR A 322 -14.33 -2.32 -14.60
CA TYR A 322 -13.23 -3.20 -14.98
C TYR A 322 -12.95 -4.33 -13.98
N ASN A 323 -13.08 -4.10 -12.66
CA ASN A 323 -12.82 -5.16 -11.68
C ASN A 323 -13.84 -6.30 -11.77
N ARG A 324 -15.08 -6.00 -12.23
CA ARG A 324 -16.09 -7.02 -12.51
C ARG A 324 -15.69 -7.85 -13.74
N GLU A 325 -15.32 -7.18 -14.83
CA GLU A 325 -14.89 -7.82 -16.08
C GLU A 325 -13.65 -8.69 -15.84
N ALA A 326 -12.65 -8.16 -15.13
CA ALA A 326 -11.44 -8.90 -14.79
C ALA A 326 -11.69 -10.08 -13.86
N ALA A 327 -12.67 -10.01 -12.95
CA ALA A 327 -13.05 -11.17 -12.12
C ALA A 327 -13.73 -12.26 -12.96
N LEU A 328 -14.62 -11.86 -13.88
CA LEU A 328 -15.28 -12.80 -14.80
C LEU A 328 -14.26 -13.49 -15.73
N SER A 329 -13.27 -12.76 -16.24
CA SER A 329 -12.24 -13.34 -17.13
C SER A 329 -11.36 -14.39 -16.45
N ILE A 330 -11.32 -14.42 -15.12
CA ILE A 330 -10.58 -15.43 -14.33
C ILE A 330 -11.51 -16.39 -13.58
N GLY A 331 -12.80 -16.44 -13.93
CA GLY A 331 -13.78 -17.35 -13.34
C GLY A 331 -14.10 -17.10 -11.87
N LYS A 332 -13.88 -15.87 -11.36
CA LYS A 332 -14.12 -15.52 -9.95
C LYS A 332 -15.52 -14.89 -9.76
N PRO A 333 -16.12 -15.03 -8.57
CA PRO A 333 -17.41 -14.41 -8.24
C PRO A 333 -17.37 -12.88 -8.38
N ILE A 334 -18.52 -12.29 -8.73
CA ILE A 334 -18.70 -10.84 -8.80
C ILE A 334 -19.54 -10.26 -7.66
N VAL A 335 -20.10 -11.13 -6.82
CA VAL A 335 -20.88 -10.78 -5.62
C VAL A 335 -20.25 -11.51 -4.43
N TYR A 336 -20.04 -10.77 -3.34
CA TYR A 336 -19.44 -11.28 -2.11
C TYR A 336 -20.33 -10.91 -0.92
N ASP A 337 -20.38 -11.79 0.07
CA ASP A 337 -21.07 -11.52 1.33
C ASP A 337 -20.31 -10.43 2.10
N ARG A 338 -21.00 -9.34 2.42
CA ARG A 338 -20.38 -8.17 3.04
C ARG A 338 -20.07 -8.38 4.52
N VAL A 339 -20.83 -9.21 5.23
CA VAL A 339 -20.58 -9.53 6.64
C VAL A 339 -19.29 -10.35 6.73
N ALA A 340 -19.18 -11.43 5.95
CA ALA A 340 -17.97 -12.25 5.90
C ALA A 340 -16.74 -11.44 5.46
N ALA A 341 -16.86 -10.63 4.40
CA ALA A 341 -15.75 -9.80 3.92
C ALA A 341 -15.34 -8.71 4.95
N MET A 342 -16.29 -8.11 5.67
CA MET A 342 -15.98 -7.12 6.71
C MET A 342 -15.34 -7.78 7.93
N TYR A 343 -15.79 -8.97 8.33
CA TYR A 343 -15.15 -9.75 9.39
C TYR A 343 -13.67 -10.00 9.08
N VAL A 344 -13.37 -10.53 7.89
CA VAL A 344 -11.98 -10.72 7.42
C VAL A 344 -11.23 -9.38 7.36
N SER A 345 -11.89 -8.32 6.90
CA SER A 345 -11.28 -6.98 6.83
C SER A 345 -10.84 -6.45 8.20
N LEU A 346 -11.50 -6.84 9.28
CA LEU A 346 -11.23 -6.37 10.63
C LEU A 346 -10.25 -7.27 11.36
N PHE A 347 -10.56 -8.57 11.39
CA PHE A 347 -9.89 -9.53 12.27
C PHE A 347 -8.71 -10.25 11.64
N ILE A 348 -8.51 -10.15 10.32
CA ILE A 348 -7.36 -10.74 9.62
C ILE A 348 -6.55 -9.65 8.92
N LEU A 349 -7.22 -8.80 8.15
CA LEU A 349 -6.56 -7.89 7.22
C LEU A 349 -6.29 -6.47 7.78
N HIS A 350 -7.06 -6.04 8.79
CA HIS A 350 -6.99 -4.72 9.44
C HIS A 350 -7.16 -3.52 8.49
N HIS A 351 -7.97 -3.69 7.43
CA HIS A 351 -8.26 -2.64 6.44
C HIS A 351 -9.47 -1.77 6.81
N PHE A 352 -10.44 -2.30 7.58
CA PHE A 352 -11.70 -1.64 7.92
C PHE A 352 -12.54 -1.21 6.70
N ARG A 353 -12.47 -1.96 5.59
CA ARG A 353 -13.23 -1.72 4.35
C ARG A 353 -13.29 -2.97 3.49
N THR A 354 -14.48 -3.28 2.95
CA THR A 354 -14.67 -4.52 2.18
C THR A 354 -14.05 -4.45 0.79
N ASP A 355 -14.04 -3.30 0.13
CA ASP A 355 -13.49 -3.13 -1.21
C ASP A 355 -11.99 -3.47 -1.31
N THR A 356 -11.16 -3.00 -0.37
CA THR A 356 -9.73 -3.38 -0.32
C THR A 356 -9.58 -4.86 -0.05
N THR A 357 -10.39 -5.41 0.85
CA THR A 357 -10.33 -6.82 1.25
C THR A 357 -10.66 -7.72 0.05
N ILE A 358 -11.74 -7.42 -0.66
CA ILE A 358 -12.18 -8.20 -1.81
C ILE A 358 -11.17 -8.07 -2.96
N LEU A 359 -10.85 -6.85 -3.40
CA LEU A 359 -10.01 -6.63 -4.59
C LEU A 359 -8.57 -7.14 -4.44
N HIS A 360 -8.00 -7.07 -3.24
CA HIS A 360 -6.60 -7.43 -3.03
C HIS A 360 -6.40 -8.83 -2.45
N TYR A 361 -7.44 -9.49 -1.94
CA TYR A 361 -7.29 -10.76 -1.23
C TYR A 361 -8.31 -11.84 -1.61
N LEU A 362 -9.59 -11.49 -1.86
CA LEU A 362 -10.63 -12.50 -2.14
C LEU A 362 -10.83 -12.80 -3.64
N VAL A 363 -10.59 -11.82 -4.51
CA VAL A 363 -10.64 -11.99 -5.98
C VAL A 363 -9.32 -12.57 -6.53
N LYS A 364 -8.37 -12.89 -5.65
CA LYS A 364 -7.03 -13.36 -6.01
C LYS A 364 -6.99 -14.78 -6.53
#